data_AF-A0A1G8TI44-F1
#
_entry.id   AF-A0A1G8TI44-F1
#
_cell.length_a   1.000
_cell.length_b   1.000
_cell.length_c   1.000
_cell.angle_alpha   90.00
_cell.angle_beta   90.00
_cell.angle_gamma   90.00
#
_symmetry.space_group_name_H-M   'P 1'
#
loop_
_entity.id
_entity.type
_entity.pdbx_description
1 polymer ?
#
loop_
_entity_poly.entity_id
_entity_poly.type
_entity_poly.pdbx_seq_one_letter_code
_entity_poly.pdbx_strand_id
1 'polypeptide(L)'
;MQKMTFTSNQTAFEYAIYEIVGSYFKKATCQSTIQEQKLIVHFKEQKQDTQCLMENKVDGYVKAVLLKKLPPEIWDEEVTVEIRKTPESDLMNIIFYGEKYALIVKGAYRGKNNAEFNYRFFTK
;
A
#
# COMPACT_ATOMS: atom_id res chain seq x y z
N MET A 1 -7.43 -19.97 -26.97
CA MET A 1 -7.85 -18.81 -26.15
C MET A 1 -6.67 -18.37 -25.29
N GLN A 2 -6.07 -17.21 -25.56
CA GLN A 2 -5.15 -16.59 -24.60
C GLN A 2 -5.95 -16.27 -23.33
N LYS A 3 -5.50 -16.79 -22.19
CA LYS A 3 -6.06 -16.46 -20.89
C LYS A 3 -5.72 -14.99 -20.63
N MET A 4 -6.64 -14.08 -20.96
CA MET A 4 -6.49 -12.66 -20.58
C MET A 4 -6.56 -12.59 -19.07
N THR A 5 -5.41 -12.62 -18.40
CA THR A 5 -5.30 -12.26 -17.00
C THR A 5 -5.44 -10.74 -16.93
N PHE A 6 -6.63 -10.27 -16.57
CA PHE A 6 -6.89 -8.85 -16.25
C PHE A 6 -6.29 -8.46 -14.88
N THR A 7 -5.64 -9.40 -14.19
CA THR A 7 -5.07 -9.24 -12.86
C THR A 7 -3.58 -8.91 -12.86
N SER A 8 -3.21 -7.83 -12.18
CA SER A 8 -1.82 -7.50 -11.88
C SER A 8 -1.52 -7.83 -10.42
N ASN A 9 -0.61 -8.79 -10.18
CA ASN A 9 -0.15 -9.11 -8.83
C ASN A 9 0.50 -7.88 -8.15
N GLN A 10 1.17 -7.04 -8.94
CA GLN A 10 1.78 -5.81 -8.44
C GLN A 10 0.69 -4.84 -7.96
N THR A 11 -0.39 -4.68 -8.71
CA THR A 11 -1.49 -3.78 -8.35
C THR A 11 -2.32 -4.32 -7.20
N ALA A 12 -2.50 -5.64 -7.11
CA ALA A 12 -3.04 -6.28 -5.91
C ALA A 12 -2.15 -6.01 -4.67
N PHE A 13 -0.83 -6.08 -4.83
CA PHE A 13 0.09 -5.80 -3.73
C PHE A 13 0.07 -4.32 -3.31
N GLU A 14 -0.07 -3.39 -4.27
CA GLU A 14 -0.26 -1.97 -3.98
C GLU A 14 -1.55 -1.70 -3.21
N TYR A 15 -2.62 -2.45 -3.51
CA TYR A 15 -3.83 -2.42 -2.69
C TYR A 15 -3.55 -2.89 -1.26
N ALA A 16 -2.84 -4.01 -1.08
CA ALA A 16 -2.48 -4.52 0.25
C ALA A 16 -1.62 -3.50 1.02
N ILE A 17 -0.73 -2.76 0.35
CA ILE A 17 0.03 -1.67 0.98
C ILE A 17 -0.92 -0.56 1.45
N TYR A 18 -1.84 -0.12 0.59
CA TYR A 18 -2.84 0.89 0.95
C TYR A 18 -3.67 0.48 2.16
N GLU A 19 -4.24 -0.71 2.13
CA GLU A 19 -5.21 -1.17 3.12
C GLU A 19 -4.52 -1.48 4.46
N ILE A 20 -3.45 -2.27 4.44
CA ILE A 20 -2.75 -2.64 5.67
C ILE A 20 -2.04 -1.44 6.29
N VAL A 21 -1.28 -0.63 5.55
CA VAL A 21 -0.63 0.55 6.14
C VAL A 21 -1.68 1.56 6.60
N GLY A 22 -2.75 1.75 5.83
CA GLY A 22 -3.88 2.61 6.20
C GLY A 22 -4.56 2.20 7.50
N SER A 23 -4.62 0.90 7.80
CA SER A 23 -5.25 0.37 9.01
C SER A 23 -4.52 0.71 10.32
N TYR A 24 -3.25 1.11 10.25
CA TYR A 24 -2.48 1.55 11.42
C TYR A 24 -2.76 3.01 11.79
N PHE A 25 -3.29 3.81 10.88
CA PHE A 25 -3.69 5.18 11.18
C PHE A 25 -5.03 5.20 11.92
N LYS A 26 -5.27 6.23 12.71
CA LYS A 26 -6.57 6.47 13.36
C LYS A 26 -7.72 6.42 12.36
N LYS A 27 -7.50 6.97 11.16
CA LYS A 27 -8.41 6.85 10.01
C LYS A 27 -7.65 7.08 8.72
N ALA A 28 -7.90 6.27 7.69
CA ALA A 28 -7.39 6.49 6.34
C ALA A 28 -8.55 6.61 5.34
N THR A 29 -8.57 7.65 4.51
CA THR A 29 -9.61 7.87 3.50
C THR A 29 -8.99 8.09 2.12
N CYS A 30 -9.31 7.25 1.13
CA CYS A 30 -8.78 7.43 -0.22
C CYS A 30 -9.41 8.66 -0.90
N GLN A 31 -8.60 9.48 -1.59
CA GLN A 31 -9.08 10.64 -2.34
C GLN A 31 -9.89 10.24 -3.58
N SER A 32 -9.60 9.09 -4.17
CA SER A 32 -10.18 8.65 -5.43
C SER A 32 -10.82 7.29 -5.28
N THR A 33 -12.13 7.28 -5.05
CA THR A 33 -12.93 6.06 -4.95
C THR A 33 -12.83 5.19 -6.20
N ILE A 34 -12.72 5.81 -7.39
CA ILE A 34 -12.57 5.08 -8.66
C ILE A 34 -11.22 4.33 -8.68
N GLN A 35 -10.15 4.97 -8.21
CA GLN A 35 -8.84 4.34 -8.20
C GLN A 35 -8.75 3.23 -7.16
N GLU A 36 -9.27 3.49 -5.97
CA GLU A 36 -9.41 2.49 -4.91
C GLU A 36 -10.18 1.26 -5.42
N GLN A 37 -11.32 1.46 -6.09
CA GLN A 37 -12.11 0.35 -6.62
C GLN A 37 -11.36 -0.48 -7.66
N LYS A 38 -10.54 0.15 -8.51
CA LYS A 38 -9.69 -0.57 -9.47
C LYS A 38 -8.68 -1.48 -8.76
N LEU A 39 -8.03 -0.96 -7.72
CA LEU A 39 -7.09 -1.72 -6.89
C LEU A 39 -7.77 -2.89 -6.19
N ILE A 40 -8.96 -2.66 -5.61
CA ILE A 40 -9.79 -3.68 -4.95
C ILE A 40 -10.09 -4.84 -5.91
N VAL A 41 -10.46 -4.55 -7.16
CA VAL A 41 -10.76 -5.60 -8.15
C VAL A 41 -9.54 -6.48 -8.39
N HIS A 42 -8.37 -5.87 -8.65
CA HIS A 42 -7.14 -6.64 -8.87
C HIS A 42 -6.75 -7.50 -7.67
N PHE A 43 -7.01 -7.03 -6.45
CA PHE A 43 -6.76 -7.77 -5.22
C PHE A 43 -7.75 -8.93 -5.01
N LYS A 44 -9.06 -8.67 -5.14
CA LYS A 44 -10.11 -9.68 -4.95
C LYS A 44 -10.05 -10.82 -5.98
N GLU A 45 -9.51 -10.56 -7.16
CA GLU A 45 -9.30 -11.59 -8.18
C GLU A 45 -8.07 -12.48 -7.90
N GLN A 46 -7.21 -12.12 -6.92
CA GLN A 46 -6.14 -13.01 -6.45
C GLN A 46 -6.72 -14.20 -5.68
N LYS A 47 -6.00 -15.32 -5.69
CA LYS A 47 -6.30 -16.43 -4.78
C LYS A 47 -6.14 -15.98 -3.32
N GLN A 48 -6.97 -16.51 -2.43
CA GLN A 48 -6.94 -16.18 -1.00
C GLN A 48 -5.54 -16.35 -0.37
N ASP A 49 -4.83 -17.44 -0.68
CA ASP A 49 -3.46 -17.64 -0.20
C ASP A 49 -2.50 -16.53 -0.64
N THR A 50 -2.69 -16.01 -1.87
CA THR A 50 -1.90 -14.89 -2.39
C THR A 50 -2.26 -13.59 -1.68
N GLN A 51 -3.55 -13.33 -1.45
CA GLN A 51 -4.02 -12.17 -0.68
C GLN A 51 -3.40 -12.16 0.71
N CYS A 52 -3.54 -13.26 1.46
CA CYS A 52 -3.00 -13.41 2.81
C CYS A 52 -1.47 -13.27 2.82
N LEU A 53 -0.77 -13.80 1.81
CA LEU A 53 0.68 -13.64 1.70
C LEU A 53 1.09 -12.17 1.44
N MET A 54 0.33 -11.44 0.62
CA MET A 54 0.56 -10.02 0.39
C MET A 54 0.34 -9.21 1.67
N GLU A 55 -0.80 -9.40 2.34
CA GLU A 55 -1.15 -8.75 3.61
C GLU A 55 -0.08 -9.00 4.67
N ASN A 56 0.31 -10.26 4.88
CA ASN A 56 1.35 -10.64 5.85
C ASN A 56 2.70 -9.99 5.56
N LYS A 57 3.07 -9.82 4.29
CA LYS A 57 4.32 -9.13 3.92
C LYS A 57 4.26 -7.66 4.27
N VAL A 58 3.14 -6.99 3.98
CA VAL A 58 2.97 -5.58 4.30
C VAL A 58 2.92 -5.38 5.81
N ASP A 59 2.11 -6.17 6.53
CA ASP A 59 1.99 -6.12 7.98
C ASP A 59 3.34 -6.35 8.67
N GLY A 60 4.08 -7.36 8.21
CA GLY A 60 5.44 -7.62 8.67
C GLY A 60 6.37 -6.43 8.46
N TYR A 61 6.29 -5.76 7.30
CA TYR A 61 7.06 -4.55 7.03
C TYR A 61 6.66 -3.37 7.94
N VAL A 62 5.37 -3.16 8.18
CA VAL A 62 4.89 -2.11 9.10
C VAL A 62 5.45 -2.34 10.50
N LYS A 63 5.26 -3.54 11.05
CA LYS A 63 5.70 -3.91 12.42
C LYS A 63 7.22 -3.91 12.57
N ALA A 64 7.94 -4.41 11.57
CA ALA A 64 9.39 -4.55 11.67
C ALA A 64 10.16 -3.26 11.35
N VAL A 65 9.58 -2.37 10.53
CA VAL A 65 10.28 -1.19 10.01
C VAL A 65 9.56 0.10 10.39
N LEU A 66 8.32 0.30 9.92
CA LEU A 66 7.66 1.60 10.04
C LEU A 66 7.37 1.99 11.49
N LEU A 67 6.78 1.08 12.28
CA LEU A 67 6.48 1.34 13.71
C LEU A 67 7.73 1.60 14.56
N LYS A 68 8.90 1.09 14.13
CA LYS A 68 10.16 1.26 14.86
C LYS A 68 10.92 2.51 14.45
N LYS A 69 10.71 2.99 13.23
CA LYS A 69 11.48 4.10 12.63
C LYS A 69 10.72 5.41 12.57
N LEU A 70 9.39 5.39 12.61
CA LEU A 70 8.56 6.58 12.55
C LEU A 70 8.10 7.00 13.96
N PRO A 71 7.94 8.30 14.22
CA PRO A 71 7.38 8.79 15.48
C PRO A 71 5.99 8.17 15.71
N PRO A 72 5.65 7.70 16.93
CA PRO A 72 4.38 7.04 17.20
C PRO A 72 3.16 7.94 16.96
N GLU A 73 3.32 9.26 17.10
CA GLU A 73 2.26 10.25 16.94
C GLU A 73 1.67 10.28 15.53
N ILE A 74 2.42 9.79 14.54
CA ILE A 74 1.95 9.70 13.15
C ILE A 74 0.70 8.80 13.02
N TRP A 75 0.63 7.75 13.85
CA TRP A 75 -0.41 6.73 13.74
C TRP A 75 -1.74 7.21 14.34
N ASP A 76 -1.71 8.24 15.17
CA ASP A 76 -2.90 8.89 15.72
C ASP A 76 -3.56 9.88 14.75
N GLU A 77 -2.93 10.13 13.59
CA GLU A 77 -3.46 11.06 12.59
C GLU A 77 -4.58 10.44 11.73
N GLU A 78 -5.54 11.29 11.38
CA GLU A 78 -6.49 11.01 10.31
C GLU A 78 -5.86 11.42 8.99
N VAL A 79 -5.68 10.45 8.09
CA VAL A 79 -4.94 10.64 6.84
C VAL A 79 -5.84 10.54 5.62
N THR A 80 -5.56 11.41 4.67
CA THR A 80 -6.09 11.33 3.33
C THR A 80 -5.08 10.61 2.44
N VAL A 81 -5.52 9.60 1.69
CA VAL A 81 -4.65 8.75 0.89
C VAL A 81 -4.74 9.09 -0.59
N GLU A 82 -3.61 9.46 -1.17
CA GLU A 82 -3.45 9.61 -2.61
C GLU A 82 -2.65 8.42 -3.15
N ILE A 83 -3.12 7.84 -4.25
CA ILE A 83 -2.41 6.77 -4.94
C ILE A 83 -1.97 7.32 -6.30
N ARG A 84 -0.68 7.33 -6.57
CA ARG A 84 -0.15 7.99 -7.78
C ARG A 84 0.92 7.14 -8.44
N LYS A 85 0.80 6.88 -9.74
CA LYS A 85 1.89 6.33 -10.55
C LYS A 85 2.97 7.40 -10.75
N THR A 86 4.23 7.00 -10.61
CA THR A 86 5.36 7.88 -10.97
C THR A 86 5.77 7.63 -12.42
N PRO A 87 6.13 8.67 -13.20
CA PRO A 87 6.62 8.47 -14.57
C PRO A 87 7.89 7.61 -14.66
N GLU A 88 8.68 7.60 -13.57
CA GLU A 88 9.98 6.94 -13.47
C GLU A 88 9.91 5.47 -13.02
N SER A 89 8.73 4.98 -12.62
CA SER A 89 8.56 3.63 -12.09
C SER A 89 7.14 3.14 -12.27
N ASP A 90 7.01 1.87 -12.67
CA ASP A 90 5.71 1.19 -12.75
C ASP A 90 5.02 1.01 -11.39
N LEU A 91 5.73 1.29 -10.29
CA LEU A 91 5.20 1.21 -8.93
C LEU A 91 4.34 2.43 -8.59
N MET A 92 3.24 2.19 -7.90
CA MET A 92 2.44 3.25 -7.31
C MET A 92 3.07 3.80 -6.02
N ASN A 93 3.03 5.12 -5.87
CA ASN A 93 3.19 5.78 -4.58
C ASN A 93 1.85 5.72 -3.87
N ILE A 94 1.85 5.22 -2.64
CA ILE A 94 0.71 5.29 -1.75
C ILE A 94 1.07 6.29 -0.67
N ILE A 95 0.42 7.44 -0.73
CA ILE A 95 0.79 8.63 0.02
C ILE A 95 -0.29 8.89 1.06
N PHE A 96 0.07 8.79 2.33
CA PHE A 96 -0.78 9.10 3.47
C PHE A 96 -0.47 10.53 3.92
N TYR A 97 -1.39 11.45 3.64
CA TYR A 97 -1.28 12.85 4.09
C TYR A 97 -2.07 13.03 5.37
N GLY A 98 -1.36 13.24 6.47
CA GLY A 98 -1.94 13.68 7.73
C GLY A 98 -1.82 15.19 7.93
N GLU A 99 -2.15 15.68 9.12
CA GLU A 99 -2.07 17.09 9.48
C GLU A 99 -0.62 17.54 9.62
N LYS A 100 0.20 16.81 10.37
CA LYS A 100 1.61 17.18 10.66
C LYS A 100 2.60 16.38 9.85
N TYR A 101 2.19 15.23 9.35
CA TYR A 101 3.08 14.30 8.67
C TYR A 101 2.58 13.88 7.29
N ALA A 102 3.51 13.44 6.46
CA ALA A 102 3.22 12.71 5.24
C ALA A 102 4.10 11.45 5.18
N LEU A 103 3.48 10.31 4.88
CA LEU A 103 4.16 9.04 4.67
C LEU A 103 3.90 8.57 3.25
N ILE A 104 4.96 8.33 2.49
CA ILE A 104 4.91 7.67 1.18
C ILE A 104 5.41 6.26 1.36
N VAL A 105 4.62 5.26 0.98
CA VAL A 105 5.05 3.86 0.90
C VAL A 105 4.99 3.40 -0.55
N LYS A 106 6.02 2.67 -0.97
CA LYS A 106 6.06 1.95 -2.24
C LYS A 106 6.49 0.51 -1.97
N GLY A 107 6.02 -0.41 -2.78
CA GLY A 107 6.53 -1.78 -2.73
C GLY A 107 6.50 -2.47 -4.08
N ALA A 108 7.53 -3.27 -4.35
CA ALA A 108 7.61 -4.12 -5.52
C ALA A 108 7.37 -5.57 -5.12
N TYR A 109 6.33 -6.19 -5.68
CA TYR A 109 6.02 -7.59 -5.47
C TYR A 109 6.85 -8.46 -6.40
N ARG A 110 7.78 -9.24 -5.84
CA ARG A 110 8.66 -10.16 -6.59
C ARG A 110 8.18 -11.62 -6.50
N GLY A 111 6.91 -11.82 -6.17
CA GLY A 111 6.29 -13.14 -6.02
C GLY A 111 6.34 -13.68 -4.59
N LYS A 112 6.07 -14.98 -4.44
CA LYS A 112 5.82 -15.62 -3.14
C LYS A 112 6.94 -15.37 -2.12
N ASN A 113 8.19 -15.41 -2.58
CA ASN A 113 9.34 -15.42 -1.70
C ASN A 113 9.88 -14.02 -1.37
N ASN A 114 9.50 -12.99 -2.13
CA ASN A 114 10.14 -11.69 -1.98
C ASN A 114 9.19 -10.51 -2.29
N ALA A 115 9.30 -9.47 -1.48
CA ALA A 115 8.75 -8.16 -1.75
C ALA A 115 9.74 -7.11 -1.24
N GLU A 116 9.95 -6.07 -2.04
CA GLU A 116 10.81 -4.96 -1.69
C GLU A 116 9.93 -3.79 -1.27
N PHE A 117 10.32 -3.08 -0.22
CA PHE A 117 9.60 -1.92 0.28
C PHE A 117 10.52 -0.71 0.37
N ASN A 118 9.95 0.47 0.14
CA ASN A 118 10.60 1.73 0.39
C ASN A 118 9.59 2.69 1.03
N TYR A 119 10.05 3.56 1.91
CA TYR A 119 9.24 4.64 2.43
C TYR A 119 9.98 5.97 2.40
N ARG A 120 9.22 7.05 2.31
CA ARG A 120 9.70 8.42 2.59
C ARG A 120 8.74 9.05 3.59
N PHE A 121 9.30 9.74 4.57
CA PHE A 121 8.55 10.38 5.64
C PHE A 121 8.94 11.85 5.72
N PHE A 122 7.95 12.71 5.88
CA PHE A 122 8.12 14.15 5.92
C PHE A 122 7.28 14.76 7.04
N THR A 123 7.82 15.76 7.71
CA THR A 123 7.09 16.69 8.57
C THR A 123 6.61 17.87 7.73
N LYS A 124 5.39 18.33 7.96
CA LYS A 124 4.81 19.50 7.29
C LYS A 124 5.11 20.79 8.05
#